data_AF-A0A059C0T6-F1
#
_entry.id   AF-A0A059C0T6-F1
#
_cell.length_a   1.000
_cell.length_b   1.000
_cell.length_c   1.000
_cell.angle_alpha   90.00
_cell.angle_beta   90.00
_cell.angle_gamma   90.00
#
_symmetry.space_group_name_H-M   'P 1'
#
loop_
_entity.id
_entity.type
_entity.pdbx_description
1 polymer ?
#
loop_
_entity_poly.entity_id
_entity_poly.type
_entity_poly.pdbx_seq_one_letter_code
_entity_poly.pdbx_strand_id
1 'polypeptide(L)'
;MVGVQIPHHFRSPISLELMRTRIEPWIAAGNTTCPVTRAPLLDFALIPNHTLPRLIQSWCVANRHSGVERIPTPKQPADPSRVRALLSQAASTSSARPPALLLLP
;
A
#
# COMPACT_ATOMS: atom_id res chain seq x y z
N MET A 1 -17.68 24.87 -5.21
CA MET A 1 -17.06 23.53 -5.25
C MET A 1 -15.64 23.71 -5.78
N VAL A 2 -14.65 23.88 -4.91
CA VAL A 2 -13.26 24.05 -5.37
C VAL A 2 -12.79 22.68 -5.87
N GLY A 3 -12.67 22.55 -7.19
CA GLY A 3 -12.16 21.35 -7.84
C GLY A 3 -10.69 21.18 -7.51
N VAL A 4 -10.39 20.40 -6.47
CA VAL A 4 -9.02 20.02 -6.16
C VAL A 4 -8.46 19.24 -7.36
N GLN A 5 -7.35 19.73 -7.91
CA GLN A 5 -6.68 19.05 -9.01
C GLN A 5 -5.96 17.82 -8.47
N ILE A 6 -6.39 16.64 -8.90
CA ILE A 6 -5.68 15.38 -8.59
C ILE A 6 -4.32 15.42 -9.29
N PRO A 7 -3.18 15.25 -8.59
CA PRO A 7 -1.87 15.18 -9.23
C PRO A 7 -1.83 14.09 -10.32
N HIS A 8 -1.20 14.37 -11.47
CA HIS A 8 -1.20 13.44 -12.62
C HIS A 8 -0.69 12.03 -12.26
N HIS A 9 0.33 11.94 -11.40
CA HIS A 9 0.91 10.67 -10.94
C HIS A 9 0.03 9.89 -9.95
N PHE A 10 -1.09 10.45 -9.50
CA PHE A 10 -2.13 9.77 -8.73
C PHE A 10 -3.32 9.34 -9.60
N ARG A 11 -3.32 9.65 -10.89
CA ARG A 11 -4.40 9.31 -11.80
C ARG A 11 -4.15 7.96 -12.45
N SER A 12 -5.23 7.21 -12.67
CA SER A 12 -5.20 6.02 -13.51
C SER A 12 -4.94 6.40 -14.97
N PRO A 13 -4.05 5.69 -15.68
CA PRO A 13 -3.81 5.95 -17.11
C PRO A 13 -5.04 5.63 -17.99
N ILE A 14 -6.00 4.87 -17.47
CA ILE A 14 -7.21 4.47 -18.21
C ILE A 14 -8.37 5.43 -17.91
N SER A 15 -8.67 5.66 -16.63
CA SER A 15 -9.86 6.41 -16.24
C SER A 15 -9.59 7.90 -15.98
N LEU A 16 -8.33 8.31 -15.86
CA LEU A 16 -7.89 9.66 -15.41
C LEU A 16 -8.39 10.09 -14.02
N GLU A 17 -9.23 9.27 -13.40
CA GLU A 17 -9.65 9.35 -12.01
C GLU A 17 -8.52 8.98 -11.05
N LEU A 18 -8.70 9.37 -9.78
CA LEU A 18 -7.81 8.95 -8.69
C LEU A 18 -7.62 7.42 -8.73
N MET A 19 -6.37 6.97 -8.67
CA MET A 19 -6.02 5.56 -8.86
C MET A 19 -6.52 4.71 -7.68
N ARG A 20 -7.72 4.17 -7.83
CA ARG A 20 -8.38 3.26 -6.86
C ARG A 20 -8.23 1.79 -7.25
N THR A 21 -8.16 1.53 -8.54
CA THR A 21 -8.15 0.20 -9.13
C THR A 21 -6.72 -0.25 -9.37
N ARG A 22 -6.47 -1.53 -9.09
CA ARG A 22 -5.19 -2.16 -9.37
C ARG A 22 -5.18 -2.72 -10.80
N ILE A 23 -4.05 -3.25 -11.24
CA ILE A 23 -3.89 -3.81 -12.60
C ILE A 23 -4.45 -5.25 -12.70
N GLU A 24 -4.67 -5.90 -11.56
CA GLU A 24 -5.21 -7.27 -11.44
C GLU A 24 -6.51 -7.48 -12.25
N PRO A 25 -7.54 -6.60 -12.19
CA PRO A 25 -8.76 -6.78 -12.99
C PRO A 25 -8.52 -6.66 -14.50
N TRP A 26 -7.56 -5.83 -14.93
CA TRP A 26 -7.18 -5.70 -16.35
C TRP A 26 -6.60 -7.00 -16.87
N ILE A 27 -5.70 -7.62 -16.10
CA ILE A 27 -5.11 -8.92 -16.42
C ILE A 27 -6.17 -10.03 -16.37
N ALA A 28 -7.04 -10.02 -15.36
CA ALA A 28 -8.13 -10.99 -15.21
C ALA A 28 -9.14 -10.93 -16.37
N ALA A 29 -9.30 -9.78 -17.02
CA ALA A 29 -10.10 -9.63 -18.23
C ALA A 29 -9.43 -10.17 -19.51
N GLY A 30 -8.24 -10.77 -19.40
CA GLY A 30 -7.52 -11.39 -20.51
C GLY A 30 -6.61 -10.44 -21.29
N ASN A 31 -6.39 -9.21 -20.80
CA ASN A 31 -5.50 -8.27 -21.47
C ASN A 31 -4.03 -8.64 -21.24
N THR A 32 -3.28 -8.75 -22.33
CA THR A 32 -1.86 -9.14 -22.33
C THR A 32 -0.91 -8.00 -22.69
N THR A 33 -1.41 -6.77 -22.75
CA THR A 33 -0.63 -5.58 -23.09
C THR A 33 -0.65 -4.56 -21.96
N CYS A 34 0.42 -3.77 -21.89
CA CYS A 34 0.52 -2.65 -20.99
C CYS A 34 -0.51 -1.58 -21.38
N PRO A 35 -1.37 -1.10 -20.45
CA PRO A 35 -2.41 -0.11 -20.78
C PRO A 35 -1.84 1.26 -21.15
N VAL A 36 -0.56 1.52 -20.81
CA VAL A 36 0.13 2.78 -21.12
C VAL A 36 0.90 2.69 -22.43
N THR A 37 1.83 1.74 -22.53
CA THR A 37 2.76 1.64 -23.67
C THR A 37 2.22 0.81 -24.82
N ARG A 38 1.13 0.06 -24.60
CA ARG A 38 0.57 -0.94 -25.53
C ARG A 38 1.55 -2.06 -25.92
N ALA A 39 2.70 -2.14 -25.24
CA ALA A 39 3.65 -3.23 -25.45
C ALA A 39 3.12 -4.53 -24.83
N PRO A 40 3.47 -5.70 -25.39
CA PRO A 40 3.18 -7.00 -24.78
C PRO A 40 3.78 -7.10 -23.37
N LEU A 41 3.01 -7.62 -22.41
CA LEU A 41 3.51 -7.97 -21.09
C LEU A 41 4.22 -9.33 -21.20
N LEU A 42 5.53 -9.36 -20.90
CA LEU A 42 6.33 -10.58 -20.92
C LEU A 42 6.08 -11.47 -19.70
N ASP A 43 5.69 -10.85 -18.59
CA ASP A 43 5.29 -11.51 -17.35
C ASP A 43 4.07 -10.83 -16.72
N PHE A 44 3.40 -11.57 -15.84
CA PHE A 44 2.29 -11.07 -15.02
C PHE A 44 2.69 -11.02 -13.53
N ALA A 45 4.01 -10.99 -13.26
CA ALA A 45 4.54 -10.93 -11.92
C ALA A 45 4.40 -9.50 -11.39
N LEU A 46 3.27 -9.22 -10.74
CA LEU A 46 2.98 -7.90 -10.23
C LEU A 46 3.88 -7.55 -9.04
N ILE A 47 4.68 -6.50 -9.20
CA ILE A 47 5.45 -5.90 -8.12
C ILE A 47 4.54 -4.90 -7.40
N PRO A 48 4.17 -5.13 -6.13
CA PRO A 48 3.29 -4.22 -5.41
C PRO A 48 4.01 -2.89 -5.13
N ASN A 49 3.44 -1.78 -5.60
CA ASN A 49 3.88 -0.45 -5.21
C ASN A 49 3.20 -0.05 -3.90
N HIS A 50 3.92 -0.14 -2.78
CA HIS A 50 3.40 0.27 -1.46
C HIS A 50 3.49 1.78 -1.20
N THR A 51 4.34 2.48 -1.95
CA THR A 51 4.59 3.93 -1.79
C THR A 51 3.43 4.75 -2.34
N LEU A 52 2.98 4.45 -3.56
CA LEU A 52 1.93 5.20 -4.24
C LEU A 52 0.60 5.20 -3.46
N PRO A 53 0.08 4.07 -2.94
CA PRO A 53 -1.11 4.08 -2.09
C PRO A 53 -0.91 4.93 -0.83
N ARG A 54 0.27 4.89 -0.20
CA ARG A 54 0.56 5.71 1.00
C ARG A 54 0.52 7.20 0.67
N LEU A 55 1.11 7.61 -0.46
CA LEU A 55 1.10 9.00 -0.92
C LEU A 55 -0.31 9.49 -1.24
N ILE A 56 -1.10 8.69 -1.97
CA ILE A 56 -2.49 9.00 -2.28
C ILE A 56 -3.31 9.16 -1.00
N GLN A 57 -3.13 8.28 -0.02
CA GLN A 57 -3.80 8.35 1.28
C GLN A 57 -3.47 9.65 2.03
N SER A 58 -2.18 10.00 2.08
CA SER A 58 -1.72 11.25 2.70
C SER A 58 -2.33 12.48 2.01
N TRP A 59 -2.38 12.46 0.68
CA TRP A 59 -2.98 13.52 -0.11
C TRP A 59 -4.49 13.64 0.13
N CYS A 60 -5.23 12.53 0.19
CA CYS A 60 -6.66 12.55 0.54
C CYS A 60 -6.90 13.18 1.91
N VAL A 61 -6.07 12.85 2.92
CA VAL A 61 -6.17 13.45 4.26
C VAL A 61 -5.93 14.95 4.21
N ALA A 62 -4.89 15.40 3.52
CA ALA A 62 -4.57 16.81 3.38
C ALA A 62 -5.66 17.61 2.64
N ASN A 63 -6.42 16.97 1.75
CA ASN A 63 -7.45 17.62 0.93
C ASN A 63 -8.89 17.34 1.42
N ARG A 64 -9.07 16.81 2.64
CA ARG A 64 -10.39 16.52 3.22
C ARG A 64 -11.30 17.75 3.26
N HIS A 65 -10.76 18.93 3.55
CA HIS A 65 -11.51 20.18 3.57
C HIS A 65 -12.08 20.56 2.19
N SER A 66 -11.52 20.03 1.11
CA SER A 66 -11.96 20.26 -0.26
C SER A 66 -12.97 19.22 -0.74
N GLY A 67 -13.49 18.39 0.16
CA GLY A 67 -14.43 17.31 -0.18
C GLY A 67 -13.77 16.05 -0.73
N VAL A 68 -12.44 15.90 -0.62
CA VAL A 68 -11.76 14.67 -1.02
C VAL A 68 -11.91 13.62 0.08
N GLU A 69 -12.59 12.53 -0.25
CA GLU A 69 -12.71 11.39 0.66
C GLU A 69 -11.51 10.46 0.61
N ARG A 70 -11.28 9.78 1.74
CA ARG A 70 -10.22 8.78 1.85
C ARG A 70 -10.66 7.49 1.17
N ILE A 71 -9.88 7.02 0.20
CA ILE A 71 -10.12 5.72 -0.43
C ILE A 71 -9.87 4.61 0.61
N PRO A 72 -10.77 3.62 0.80
CA PRO A 72 -10.45 2.44 1.59
C PRO A 72 -9.36 1.64 0.87
N THR A 73 -8.14 1.60 1.40
CA THR A 73 -7.14 0.68 0.89
C THR A 73 -7.50 -0.73 1.35
N PRO A 74 -7.68 -1.71 0.45
CA PRO A 74 -7.81 -3.10 0.85
C PRO A 74 -6.56 -3.46 1.64
N LYS A 75 -6.71 -3.66 2.96
CA LYS A 75 -5.63 -4.19 3.77
C LYS A 75 -5.48 -5.65 3.37
N GLN A 76 -4.27 -6.04 2.97
CA GLN A 76 -3.99 -7.46 2.85
C GLN A 76 -4.29 -8.09 4.21
N PRO A 77 -5.14 -9.13 4.29
CA PRO A 77 -5.41 -9.81 5.54
C PRO A 77 -4.08 -10.25 6.16
N ALA A 78 -3.87 -9.94 7.43
CA ALA A 78 -2.69 -10.42 8.13
C ALA A 78 -2.77 -11.94 8.24
N ASP A 79 -1.66 -12.64 7.94
CA ASP A 79 -1.59 -14.09 8.13
C ASP A 79 -1.64 -14.41 9.64
N PRO A 80 -2.70 -15.08 10.14
CA PRO A 80 -2.89 -15.29 11.58
C PRO A 80 -1.74 -16.10 12.20
N SER A 81 -1.19 -17.04 11.44
CA SER A 81 -0.08 -17.90 11.85
C SER A 81 1.19 -17.08 12.09
N ARG A 82 1.55 -16.21 11.15
CA ARG A 82 2.67 -15.29 11.26
C ARG A 82 2.47 -14.26 12.38
N VAL A 83 1.26 -13.74 12.56
CA VAL A 83 0.96 -12.82 13.68
C VAL A 83 1.17 -13.53 15.03
N ARG A 84 0.66 -14.75 15.19
CA ARG A 84 0.87 -15.55 16.41
C ARG A 84 2.34 -15.85 16.66
N ALA A 85 3.09 -16.21 15.63
CA ALA A 85 4.53 -16.49 15.73
C ALA A 85 5.34 -15.25 16.15
N LEU A 86 4.97 -14.05 15.69
CA LEU A 86 5.61 -12.80 16.11
C LEU A 86 5.29 -12.47 17.58
N LEU A 87 4.04 -12.68 17.99
CA LEU A 87 3.62 -12.47 19.39
C LEU A 87 4.35 -13.41 20.35
N SER A 88 4.52 -14.68 19.99
CA SER A 88 5.28 -15.62 20.84
C SER A 88 6.74 -15.22 20.96
N GLN A 89 7.39 -14.81 19.86
CA GLN A 89 8.78 -14.31 19.88
C GLN A 89 8.95 -13.06 20.74
N ALA A 90 8.02 -12.11 20.66
CA ALA A 90 8.02 -10.89 21.46
C ALA A 90 7.85 -11.20 22.97
N ALA A 91 6.99 -12.17 23.31
CA ALA A 91 6.80 -12.61 24.69
C ALA A 91 8.07 -13.29 25.25
N SER A 92 8.76 -14.10 24.44
CA SER A 92 10.02 -14.76 24.85
C SER A 92 11.17 -13.77 25.03
N THR A 93 11.25 -12.72 24.21
CA THR A 93 12.31 -11.69 24.29
C THR A 93 12.09 -10.73 25.46
N SER A 94 10.85 -10.46 25.87
CA SER A 94 10.56 -9.66 27.07
C SER A 94 11.05 -10.32 28.38
N SER A 95 11.36 -11.62 28.38
CA SER A 95 11.91 -12.35 29.53
C SER A 95 13.44 -12.23 29.65
N ALA A 96 14.13 -11.79 28.60
CA ALA A 96 15.57 -11.57 28.63
C ALA A 96 15.89 -10.23 29.31
N ARG A 97 15.96 -10.27 30.64
CA ARG A 97 16.54 -9.21 31.48
C ARG A 97 17.95 -8.89 30.95
N PRO A 98 18.32 -7.62 30.69
CA PRO A 98 19.68 -7.30 30.28
C PRO A 98 20.64 -7.78 31.38
N PRO A 99 21.86 -8.26 31.03
CA PRO A 99 22.86 -8.54 32.05
C PRO A 99 23.04 -7.24 32.83
N ALA A 100 22.84 -7.30 34.14
CA ALA A 100 23.08 -6.18 35.03
C ALA A 100 24.46 -5.63 34.68
N LEU A 101 24.51 -4.43 34.12
CA LEU A 101 25.74 -3.65 34.05
C LEU A 101 26.18 -3.52 35.51
N LEU A 102 27.20 -4.30 35.86
CA LEU A 102 27.82 -4.31 37.16
C LEU A 102 28.25 -2.87 37.44
N LEU A 103 27.55 -2.21 38.37
CA LEU A 103 28.11 -1.07 39.06
C LEU A 103 29.38 -1.57 39.76
N LEU A 104 30.51 -0.98 39.39
CA LEU A 104 31.73 -1.01 40.18
C LEU A 104 32.25 0.43 40.31
N PRO A 105 32.97 0.72 41.41
CA PRO A 105 32.71 1.84 42.33
C PRO A 105 33.32 3.18 41.92
#